data_AF-X0YGU5-F1
#
_entry.id   AF-X0YGU5-F1
#
_cell.length_a   1.000
_cell.length_b   1.000
_cell.length_c   1.000
_cell.angle_alpha   90.00
_cell.angle_beta   90.00
_cell.angle_gamma   90.00
#
_symmetry.space_group_name_H-M   'P 1'
#
loop_
_entity.id
_entity.type
_entity.pdbx_description
1 polymer ?
#
loop_
_entity_poly.entity_id
_entity_poly.type
_entity_poly.pdbx_seq_one_letter_code
_entity_poly.pdbx_strand_id
1 'polypeptide(L)'
;HFDEAFETVREYWRNRVQAGAQIITPEPMINDFYKAHVSHLLINTEREVGTSDRYMVKVGTFHYGVFSNESCMMISDLDRRGYHKRAEQALETWLHYQGTVGLPGNFSTAEGQFYGAAGYEAGGYNQHHGFVLWCLGEHYWYTRDVDWLKRAAPKIVKGCEWIIGERKRTILEAERSPMRKIERGLLPPGFLEDIKDWRSWLSTNVYSWWGMHNAAAALDAAGLPEGKRLLKEAAAYR
;
A
#
# COMPACT_ATOMS: atom_id res chain seq x y z
N HIS A 1 -5.69 27.23 32.72
CA HIS A 1 -4.89 26.21 32.01
C HIS A 1 -5.74 25.07 31.46
N PHE A 2 -6.64 24.44 32.23
CA PHE A 2 -7.51 23.37 31.69
C PHE A 2 -8.44 23.86 30.56
N ASP A 3 -9.23 24.92 30.79
CA ASP A 3 -10.22 25.39 29.80
C ASP A 3 -9.57 25.80 28.48
N GLU A 4 -8.42 26.46 28.53
CA GLU A 4 -7.64 26.84 27.35
C GLU A 4 -7.13 25.62 26.57
N ALA A 5 -6.60 24.61 27.26
CA ALA A 5 -6.14 23.37 26.64
C ALA A 5 -7.31 22.57 26.04
N PHE A 6 -8.43 22.49 26.76
CA PHE A 6 -9.66 21.86 26.29
C PHE A 6 -10.16 22.51 24.99
N GLU A 7 -10.25 23.84 24.97
CA GLU A 7 -10.68 24.58 23.79
C GLU A 7 -9.73 24.41 22.61
N THR A 8 -8.42 24.44 22.87
CA THR A 8 -7.39 24.22 21.83
C THR A 8 -7.51 22.83 21.17
N VAL A 9 -7.65 21.78 21.98
CA VAL A 9 -7.78 20.40 21.47
C VAL A 9 -9.12 20.21 20.74
N ARG A 10 -10.20 20.78 21.27
CA ARG A 10 -11.52 20.74 20.65
C ARG A 10 -11.50 21.39 19.28
N GLU A 11 -10.89 22.57 19.17
CA GLU A 11 -10.79 23.31 17.92
C GLU A 11 -9.89 22.60 16.91
N TYR A 12 -8.77 22.03 17.36
CA TYR A 12 -7.92 21.19 16.52
C TYR A 12 -8.70 20.03 15.87
N TRP A 13 -9.47 19.26 16.65
CA TRP A 13 -10.22 18.12 16.11
C TRP A 13 -11.40 18.53 15.25
N ARG A 14 -12.11 19.62 15.59
CA ARG A 14 -13.16 20.17 14.73
C ARG A 14 -12.62 20.56 13.37
N ASN A 15 -11.53 21.31 13.34
CA ASN A 15 -10.89 21.72 12.09
C ASN A 15 -10.43 20.53 11.27
N ARG A 16 -9.88 19.48 11.91
CA ARG A 16 -9.52 18.24 11.20
C ARG A 16 -10.74 17.59 10.59
N VAL A 17 -11.79 17.29 11.37
CA VAL A 17 -13.01 16.64 10.86
C VAL A 17 -13.65 17.42 9.71
N GLN A 18 -13.65 18.76 9.79
CA GLN A 18 -14.24 19.65 8.78
C GLN A 18 -13.39 19.81 7.50
N ALA A 19 -12.09 19.52 7.53
CA ALA A 19 -11.19 19.73 6.40
C ALA A 19 -11.39 18.73 5.24
N GLY A 20 -11.97 17.56 5.54
CA GLY A 20 -12.21 16.52 4.55
C GLY A 20 -13.64 16.53 4.00
N ALA A 21 -13.92 15.53 3.15
CA ALA A 21 -15.25 15.25 2.64
C ALA A 21 -16.28 15.17 3.77
N GLN A 22 -17.49 15.67 3.50
CA GLN A 22 -18.63 15.62 4.41
C GLN A 22 -19.76 14.85 3.73
N ILE A 23 -20.48 14.03 4.50
CA ILE A 23 -21.65 13.33 3.99
C ILE A 23 -22.88 13.68 4.83
N ILE A 24 -24.03 13.71 4.15
CA ILE A 24 -25.34 13.81 4.77
C ILE A 24 -26.21 12.74 4.12
N THR A 25 -26.66 11.80 4.93
CA THR A 25 -27.56 10.72 4.54
C THR A 25 -28.82 10.77 5.40
N PRO A 26 -29.94 10.14 4.96
CA PRO A 26 -31.14 10.04 5.77
C PRO A 26 -30.98 9.24 7.07
N GLU A 27 -29.90 8.47 7.22
CA GLU A 27 -29.59 7.69 8.43
C GLU A 27 -28.56 8.46 9.29
N PRO A 28 -28.97 9.07 10.42
CA PRO A 28 -28.08 9.88 11.25
C PRO A 28 -26.84 9.13 11.73
N MET A 29 -26.97 7.84 12.05
CA MET A 29 -25.86 7.02 12.52
C MET A 29 -24.72 6.94 11.50
N ILE A 30 -25.03 6.89 10.19
CA ILE A 30 -24.02 6.87 9.13
C ILE A 30 -23.25 8.19 9.10
N ASN A 31 -23.95 9.31 9.29
CA ASN A 31 -23.33 10.65 9.31
C ASN A 31 -22.37 10.78 10.51
N ASP A 32 -22.81 10.32 11.68
CA ASP A 32 -22.03 10.38 12.91
C ASP A 32 -20.81 9.44 12.85
N PHE A 33 -21.01 8.21 12.36
CA PHE A 33 -19.92 7.26 12.14
C PHE A 33 -18.88 7.82 11.18
N TYR A 34 -19.32 8.38 10.04
CA TYR A 34 -18.40 8.93 9.04
C TYR A 34 -17.57 10.10 9.59
N LYS A 35 -18.18 10.96 10.42
CA LYS A 35 -17.49 12.07 11.11
C LYS A 35 -16.52 11.58 12.17
N ALA A 36 -16.88 10.55 12.93
CA ALA A 36 -16.01 9.99 13.98
C ALA A 36 -14.81 9.24 13.39
N HIS A 37 -15.01 8.49 12.31
CA HIS A 37 -14.03 7.57 11.75
C HIS A 37 -12.71 8.25 11.35
N VAL A 38 -12.76 9.46 10.79
CA VAL A 38 -11.56 10.17 10.34
C VAL A 38 -10.60 10.49 11.49
N SER A 39 -11.10 10.75 12.69
CA SER A 39 -10.26 10.98 13.86
C SER A 39 -9.50 9.71 14.23
N HIS A 40 -10.14 8.54 14.17
CA HIS A 40 -9.47 7.26 14.40
C HIS A 40 -8.38 6.99 13.36
N LEU A 41 -8.66 7.24 12.07
CA LEU A 41 -7.66 7.11 11.02
C LEU A 41 -6.44 8.01 11.25
N LEU A 42 -6.69 9.27 11.61
CA LEU A 42 -5.62 10.25 11.83
C LEU A 42 -4.79 9.95 13.09
N ILE A 43 -5.40 9.38 14.14
CA ILE A 43 -4.68 8.93 15.34
C ILE A 43 -3.79 7.73 15.02
N ASN A 44 -4.33 6.76 14.28
CA ASN A 44 -3.63 5.54 13.91
C ASN A 44 -2.57 5.75 12.81
N THR A 45 -2.60 6.90 12.13
CA THR A 45 -1.57 7.34 11.20
C THR A 45 -0.55 8.18 11.96
N GLU A 46 0.37 7.51 12.64
CA GLU A 46 1.32 8.13 13.57
C GLU A 46 2.53 8.72 12.83
N ARG A 47 2.98 9.91 13.22
CA ARG A 47 4.19 10.51 12.64
C ARG A 47 5.43 9.74 13.08
N GLU A 48 6.37 9.52 12.17
CA GLU A 48 7.72 9.04 12.49
C GLU A 48 8.51 10.13 13.24
N VAL A 49 8.45 10.12 14.58
CA VAL A 49 9.07 11.17 15.42
C VAL A 49 10.60 11.11 15.34
N GLY A 50 11.23 12.27 15.14
CA GLY A 50 12.69 12.47 15.28
C GLY A 50 13.51 12.20 14.01
N THR A 51 13.00 11.40 13.07
CA THR A 51 13.73 11.01 11.85
C THR A 51 13.18 11.71 10.61
N SER A 52 11.86 11.89 10.49
CA SER A 52 11.25 12.42 9.27
C SER A 52 9.83 12.96 9.46
N ASP A 53 9.17 13.28 8.34
CA ASP A 53 7.75 13.60 8.25
C ASP A 53 6.93 12.50 7.54
N ARG A 54 7.43 11.26 7.57
CA ARG A 54 6.66 10.07 7.16
C ARG A 54 5.68 9.67 8.23
N TYR A 55 4.63 8.98 7.82
CA TYR A 55 3.56 8.57 8.71
C TYR A 55 3.31 7.06 8.63
N MET A 56 3.41 6.43 9.80
CA MET A 56 3.22 5.00 9.99
C MET A 56 1.74 4.74 10.20
N VAL A 57 1.09 4.11 9.22
CA VAL A 57 -0.33 3.78 9.28
C VAL A 57 -0.49 2.44 9.98
N LYS A 58 -0.59 2.49 11.31
CA LYS A 58 -0.80 1.33 12.16
C LYS A 58 -2.28 1.01 12.22
N VAL A 59 -2.65 -0.24 12.01
CA VAL A 59 -4.08 -0.61 11.89
C VAL A 59 -4.78 -0.76 13.24
N GLY A 60 -4.00 -0.70 14.33
CA GLY A 60 -4.45 -0.47 15.69
C GLY A 60 -3.53 0.52 16.40
N THR A 61 -4.01 1.13 17.48
CA THR A 61 -3.21 2.03 18.31
C THR A 61 -2.18 1.24 19.13
N PHE A 62 -1.04 1.86 19.48
CA PHE A 62 0.03 1.31 20.33
C PHE A 62 0.93 0.26 19.65
N HIS A 63 0.72 -1.02 19.97
CA HIS A 63 1.65 -2.12 19.63
C HIS A 63 1.34 -2.78 18.28
N TYR A 64 0.16 -2.56 17.72
CA TYR A 64 -0.19 -3.13 16.43
C TYR A 64 0.57 -2.39 15.33
N GLY A 65 1.36 -3.11 14.53
CA GLY A 65 2.29 -2.52 13.57
C GLY A 65 1.65 -2.13 12.23
N VAL A 66 2.52 -1.87 11.26
CA VAL A 66 2.18 -1.56 9.86
C VAL A 66 1.98 -2.87 9.10
N PHE A 67 0.73 -3.29 8.99
CA PHE A 67 0.31 -4.39 8.11
C PHE A 67 -0.04 -3.78 6.75
N SER A 68 0.91 -3.81 5.82
CA SER A 68 0.87 -2.92 4.64
C SER A 68 -0.42 -3.02 3.81
N ASN A 69 -1.05 -4.20 3.73
CA ASN A 69 -2.33 -4.37 3.03
C ASN A 69 -3.47 -3.62 3.72
N GLU A 70 -3.59 -3.76 5.04
CA GLU A 70 -4.61 -3.09 5.86
C GLU A 70 -4.32 -1.58 5.97
N SER A 71 -3.05 -1.20 6.11
CA SER A 71 -2.60 0.19 6.07
C SER A 71 -3.00 0.87 4.75
N CYS A 72 -2.90 0.17 3.62
CA CYS A 72 -3.33 0.69 2.32
C CYS A 72 -4.85 0.95 2.26
N MET A 73 -5.67 0.16 2.95
CA MET A 73 -7.12 0.43 3.05
C MET A 73 -7.40 1.73 3.79
N MET A 74 -6.69 1.97 4.90
CA MET A 74 -6.78 3.23 5.65
C MET A 74 -6.29 4.44 4.84
N ILE A 75 -5.17 4.31 4.13
CA ILE A 75 -4.63 5.38 3.26
C ILE A 75 -5.60 5.71 2.13
N SER A 76 -6.16 4.68 1.49
CA SER A 76 -7.16 4.88 0.45
C SER A 76 -8.41 5.60 0.99
N ASP A 77 -8.83 5.35 2.24
CA ASP A 77 -9.92 6.12 2.86
C ASP A 77 -9.52 7.58 3.16
N LEU A 78 -8.27 7.84 3.55
CA LEU A 78 -7.76 9.21 3.69
C LEU A 78 -7.82 9.97 2.36
N ASP A 79 -7.41 9.34 1.26
CA ASP A 79 -7.51 9.93 -0.08
C ASP A 79 -8.96 10.18 -0.50
N ARG A 80 -9.87 9.20 -0.32
CA ARG A 80 -11.30 9.37 -0.62
C ARG A 80 -11.94 10.52 0.14
N ARG A 81 -11.40 10.86 1.30
CA ARG A 81 -11.86 11.95 2.16
C ARG A 81 -11.15 13.28 1.90
N GLY A 82 -10.22 13.35 0.95
CA GLY A 82 -9.50 14.58 0.63
C GLY A 82 -8.25 14.86 1.48
N TYR A 83 -7.83 13.92 2.34
CA TYR A 83 -6.60 14.04 3.14
C TYR A 83 -5.35 13.61 2.36
N HIS A 84 -5.25 14.06 1.10
CA HIS A 84 -4.23 13.63 0.16
C HIS A 84 -2.81 13.80 0.69
N LYS A 85 -2.51 14.94 1.32
CA LYS A 85 -1.19 15.17 1.92
C LYS A 85 -0.84 14.14 2.99
N ARG A 86 -1.81 13.74 3.81
CA ARG A 86 -1.60 12.70 4.85
C ARG A 86 -1.40 11.34 4.21
N ALA A 87 -2.15 11.03 3.15
CA ALA A 87 -1.99 9.80 2.38
C ALA A 87 -0.61 9.73 1.69
N GLU A 88 -0.18 10.80 1.03
CA GLU A 88 1.17 10.93 0.46
C GLU A 88 2.25 10.67 1.51
N GLN A 89 2.19 11.40 2.63
CA GLN A 89 3.15 11.24 3.74
C GLN A 89 3.18 9.81 4.32
N ALA A 90 2.07 9.08 4.24
CA ALA A 90 2.02 7.67 4.63
C ALA A 90 2.65 6.75 3.58
N LEU A 91 2.36 6.97 2.30
CA LEU A 91 2.94 6.22 1.18
C LEU A 91 4.46 6.40 1.07
N GLU A 92 4.98 7.56 1.46
CA GLU A 92 6.42 7.84 1.54
C GLU A 92 7.17 6.82 2.42
N THR A 93 6.49 6.17 3.38
CA THR A 93 7.06 5.08 4.17
C THR A 93 7.60 3.96 3.29
N TRP A 94 6.77 3.40 2.40
CA TRP A 94 7.20 2.28 1.56
C TRP A 94 8.06 2.72 0.38
N LEU A 95 7.91 3.94 -0.13
CA LEU A 95 8.80 4.48 -1.17
C LEU A 95 10.24 4.61 -0.63
N HIS A 96 10.38 5.09 0.61
CA HIS A 96 11.66 5.29 1.27
C HIS A 96 12.30 3.96 1.68
N TYR A 97 11.58 3.11 2.44
CA TYR A 97 12.08 1.84 2.98
C TYR A 97 11.92 0.64 2.03
N GLN A 98 11.69 0.89 0.74
CA GLN A 98 11.55 -0.17 -0.26
C GLN A 98 12.76 -1.13 -0.23
N GLY A 99 12.48 -2.42 -0.05
CA GLY A 99 13.46 -3.50 -0.06
C GLY A 99 14.38 -3.59 1.16
N THR A 100 14.16 -2.80 2.22
CA THR A 100 14.95 -2.92 3.46
C THR A 100 14.59 -4.17 4.26
N VAL A 101 13.38 -4.70 4.05
CA VAL A 101 12.88 -5.95 4.64
C VAL A 101 12.22 -6.77 3.54
N GLY A 102 12.57 -8.05 3.46
CA GLY A 102 11.97 -8.99 2.50
C GLY A 102 10.73 -9.67 3.08
N LEU A 103 9.74 -9.93 2.23
CA LEU A 103 8.61 -10.79 2.52
C LEU A 103 9.08 -12.22 2.77
N PRO A 104 8.42 -12.95 3.69
CA PRO A 104 8.77 -14.33 3.98
C PRO A 104 8.36 -15.26 2.84
N GLY A 105 9.32 -16.04 2.36
CA GLY A 105 9.11 -17.01 1.31
C GLY A 105 10.38 -17.36 0.58
N ASN A 106 10.24 -18.20 -0.43
CA ASN A 106 11.29 -18.54 -1.36
C ASN A 106 11.39 -17.45 -2.44
N PHE A 107 11.66 -16.19 -2.08
CA PHE A 107 11.92 -15.11 -3.03
C PHE A 107 13.42 -14.94 -3.25
N SER A 108 13.83 -14.57 -4.47
CA SER A 108 15.24 -14.48 -4.82
C SER A 108 15.93 -13.20 -4.30
N THR A 109 15.15 -12.16 -4.03
CA THR A 109 15.66 -10.88 -3.52
C THR A 109 14.56 -10.09 -2.79
N ALA A 110 14.97 -9.27 -1.81
CA ALA A 110 14.12 -8.24 -1.20
C ALA A 110 14.09 -6.94 -2.04
N GLU A 111 15.00 -6.80 -3.01
CA GLU A 111 15.10 -5.61 -3.83
C GLU A 111 13.80 -5.32 -4.59
N GLY A 112 13.27 -4.11 -4.43
CA GLY A 112 12.00 -3.69 -5.04
C GLY A 112 10.75 -4.06 -4.23
N GLN A 113 10.87 -4.88 -3.19
CA GLN A 113 9.71 -5.25 -2.39
C GLN A 113 9.18 -4.07 -1.56
N PHE A 114 7.86 -3.91 -1.57
CA PHE A 114 7.16 -3.02 -0.65
C PHE A 114 6.71 -3.81 0.59
N TYR A 115 7.52 -3.77 1.63
CA TYR A 115 7.21 -4.36 2.94
C TYR A 115 7.90 -3.60 4.08
N GLY A 116 9.16 -3.20 3.90
CA GLY A 116 9.90 -2.45 4.92
C GLY A 116 9.21 -1.15 5.34
N ALA A 117 9.19 -0.91 6.66
CA ALA A 117 8.64 0.28 7.30
C ALA A 117 9.46 0.63 8.56
N ALA A 118 10.79 0.59 8.49
CA ALA A 118 11.71 0.99 9.56
C ALA A 118 11.54 0.28 10.92
N GLY A 119 11.17 -1.00 10.92
CA GLY A 119 10.88 -1.75 12.14
C GLY A 119 9.45 -1.57 12.65
N TYR A 120 8.63 -0.76 11.97
CA TYR A 120 7.19 -0.70 12.21
C TYR A 120 6.44 -1.78 11.42
N GLU A 121 7.06 -2.39 10.41
CA GLU A 121 6.43 -3.46 9.64
C GLU A 121 6.02 -4.63 10.55
N ALA A 122 4.82 -5.16 10.30
CA ALA A 122 4.29 -6.28 11.05
C ALA A 122 3.61 -7.27 10.12
N GLY A 123 3.58 -8.52 10.57
CA GLY A 123 3.10 -9.64 9.77
C GLY A 123 4.17 -10.19 8.84
N GLY A 124 3.80 -10.37 7.58
CA GLY A 124 4.56 -11.08 6.57
C GLY A 124 3.66 -11.62 5.48
N TYR A 125 2.54 -10.96 5.23
CA TYR A 125 1.54 -11.40 4.29
C TYR A 125 2.05 -11.06 2.90
N ASN A 126 2.22 -12.04 2.02
CA ASN A 126 2.82 -11.75 0.71
C ASN A 126 1.93 -10.86 -0.16
N GLN A 127 0.66 -10.68 0.23
CA GLN A 127 -0.26 -9.73 -0.38
C GLN A 127 0.15 -8.27 -0.19
N HIS A 128 0.96 -7.96 0.85
CA HIS A 128 1.41 -6.60 1.17
C HIS A 128 1.94 -5.85 -0.05
N HIS A 129 2.81 -6.49 -0.83
CA HIS A 129 3.43 -5.88 -2.01
C HIS A 129 2.40 -5.39 -3.04
N GLY A 130 1.42 -6.25 -3.36
CA GLY A 130 0.35 -5.93 -4.30
C GLY A 130 -0.53 -4.79 -3.81
N PHE A 131 -0.90 -4.80 -2.52
CA PHE A 131 -1.69 -3.71 -1.94
C PHE A 131 -0.96 -2.36 -1.94
N VAL A 132 0.35 -2.33 -1.68
CA VAL A 132 1.11 -1.07 -1.74
C VAL A 132 1.17 -0.53 -3.16
N LEU A 133 1.42 -1.38 -4.16
CA LEU A 133 1.35 -0.96 -5.57
C LEU A 133 -0.03 -0.42 -5.94
N TRP A 134 -1.10 -1.12 -5.52
CA TRP A 134 -2.46 -0.64 -5.73
C TRP A 134 -2.67 0.74 -5.12
N CYS A 135 -2.29 0.93 -3.86
CA CYS A 135 -2.51 2.18 -3.13
C CYS A 135 -1.71 3.36 -3.71
N LEU A 136 -0.47 3.11 -4.17
CA LEU A 136 0.32 4.12 -4.89
C LEU A 136 -0.39 4.57 -6.18
N GLY A 137 -1.01 3.65 -6.91
CA GLY A 137 -1.84 3.97 -8.08
C GLY A 137 -3.10 4.74 -7.71
N GLU A 138 -3.82 4.31 -6.66
CA GLU A 138 -5.02 5.01 -6.16
C GLU A 138 -4.75 6.45 -5.80
N HIS A 139 -3.63 6.72 -5.12
CA HIS A 139 -3.27 8.07 -4.73
C HIS A 139 -3.21 9.02 -5.95
N TYR A 140 -2.62 8.55 -7.06
CA TYR A 140 -2.66 9.30 -8.31
C TYR A 140 -4.08 9.45 -8.85
N TRP A 141 -4.93 8.42 -8.78
CA TRP A 141 -6.30 8.52 -9.30
C TRP A 141 -7.15 9.56 -8.56
N TYR A 142 -6.96 9.70 -7.25
CA TYR A 142 -7.63 10.71 -6.44
C TYR A 142 -7.04 12.12 -6.61
N THR A 143 -5.72 12.25 -6.68
CA THR A 143 -5.05 13.57 -6.69
C THR A 143 -4.80 14.13 -8.08
N ARG A 144 -4.61 13.23 -9.06
CA ARG A 144 -4.04 13.54 -10.38
C ARG A 144 -2.69 14.26 -10.33
N ASP A 145 -1.96 14.12 -9.21
CA ASP A 145 -0.65 14.74 -9.02
C ASP A 145 0.41 13.99 -9.83
N VAL A 146 0.63 14.48 -11.05
CA VAL A 146 1.65 13.95 -11.96
C VAL A 146 3.06 14.17 -11.43
N ASP A 147 3.32 15.24 -10.69
CA ASP A 147 4.66 15.55 -10.20
C ASP A 147 5.03 14.68 -9.01
N TRP A 148 4.08 14.37 -8.13
CA TRP A 148 4.24 13.32 -7.13
C TRP A 148 4.48 11.97 -7.80
N LEU A 149 3.64 11.58 -8.77
CA LEU A 149 3.78 10.28 -9.42
C LEU A 149 5.13 10.14 -10.14
N LYS A 150 5.65 11.21 -10.77
CA LYS A 150 7.00 11.23 -11.34
C LYS A 150 8.08 10.94 -10.29
N ARG A 151 7.97 11.49 -9.08
CA ARG A 151 8.93 11.22 -7.97
C ARG A 151 8.82 9.78 -7.48
N ALA A 152 7.60 9.25 -7.39
CA ALA A 152 7.34 7.88 -6.94
C ALA A 152 7.66 6.81 -8.01
N ALA A 153 7.60 7.16 -9.29
CA ALA A 153 7.67 6.23 -10.42
C ALA A 153 8.90 5.30 -10.39
N PRO A 154 10.14 5.74 -10.09
CA PRO A 154 11.28 4.83 -10.03
C PRO A 154 11.09 3.68 -9.03
N LYS A 155 10.43 3.95 -7.90
CA LYS A 155 10.14 2.94 -6.86
C LYS A 155 8.99 2.04 -7.29
N ILE A 156 7.92 2.60 -7.87
CA ILE A 156 6.79 1.84 -8.41
C ILE A 156 7.27 0.85 -9.47
N VAL A 157 8.06 1.33 -10.45
CA VAL A 157 8.64 0.50 -11.52
C VAL A 157 9.47 -0.63 -10.91
N LYS A 158 10.32 -0.32 -9.92
CA LYS A 158 11.13 -1.33 -9.22
C LYS A 158 10.29 -2.40 -8.52
N GLY A 159 9.14 -2.03 -7.95
CA GLY A 159 8.19 -2.98 -7.38
C GLY A 159 7.57 -3.89 -8.44
N CYS A 160 7.14 -3.33 -9.56
CA CYS A 160 6.64 -4.12 -10.69
C CYS A 160 7.71 -5.06 -11.27
N GLU A 161 8.97 -4.60 -11.38
CA GLU A 161 10.08 -5.42 -11.85
C GLU A 161 10.38 -6.60 -10.92
N TRP A 162 10.19 -6.44 -9.61
CA TRP A 162 10.30 -7.56 -8.68
C TRP A 162 9.28 -8.66 -9.00
N ILE A 163 8.00 -8.30 -9.24
CA ILE A 163 6.97 -9.27 -9.67
C ILE A 163 7.39 -9.96 -10.97
N ILE A 164 7.81 -9.18 -11.97
CA ILE A 164 8.22 -9.71 -13.29
C ILE A 164 9.39 -10.69 -13.13
N GLY A 165 10.40 -10.34 -12.34
CA GLY A 165 11.59 -11.17 -12.10
C GLY A 165 11.25 -12.50 -11.43
N GLU A 166 10.46 -12.47 -10.35
CA GLU A 166 10.07 -13.68 -9.63
C GLU A 166 9.19 -14.60 -10.49
N ARG A 167 8.27 -14.03 -11.28
CA ARG A 167 7.46 -14.81 -12.24
C ARG A 167 8.30 -15.45 -13.34
N LYS A 168 9.29 -14.73 -13.89
CA LYS A 168 10.24 -15.30 -14.86
C LYS A 168 10.97 -16.50 -14.27
N ARG A 169 11.36 -16.42 -13.00
CA ARG A 169 12.00 -17.54 -12.30
C ARG A 169 11.08 -18.75 -12.19
N THR A 170 9.82 -18.58 -11.77
CA THR A 170 8.90 -19.72 -11.65
C THR A 170 8.53 -20.33 -13.01
N ILE A 171 8.55 -19.54 -14.10
CA ILE A 171 8.43 -20.08 -15.48
C ILE A 171 9.59 -21.02 -15.79
N LEU A 172 10.84 -20.59 -15.53
CA LEU A 172 12.03 -21.41 -15.77
C LEU A 172 12.06 -22.67 -14.88
N GLU A 173 11.60 -22.56 -13.63
CA GLU A 173 11.48 -23.71 -12.73
C GLU A 173 10.45 -24.74 -13.24
N ALA A 174 9.31 -24.27 -13.76
CA ALA A 174 8.27 -25.12 -14.33
C ALA A 174 8.71 -25.86 -15.60
N GLU A 175 9.66 -25.31 -16.36
CA GLU A 175 10.27 -25.97 -17.52
C GLU A 175 11.22 -27.11 -17.11
N ARG A 176 11.83 -27.01 -15.92
CA ARG A 176 12.80 -27.99 -15.40
C ARG A 176 12.15 -29.11 -14.60
N SER A 177 10.95 -28.90 -14.06
CA SER A 177 10.28 -29.85 -13.18
C SER A 177 8.78 -29.96 -13.48
N PRO A 178 8.28 -31.14 -13.90
CA PRO A 178 6.85 -31.38 -14.09
C PRO A 178 6.01 -31.09 -12.84
N MET A 179 6.58 -31.27 -11.65
CA MET A 179 5.90 -31.01 -10.37
C MET A 179 5.61 -29.53 -10.13
N ARG A 180 6.40 -28.63 -10.73
CA ARG A 180 6.24 -27.16 -10.58
C ARG A 180 5.37 -26.56 -11.68
N LYS A 181 4.88 -27.37 -12.64
CA LYS A 181 4.13 -26.90 -13.81
C LYS A 181 2.86 -26.12 -13.46
N ILE A 182 2.20 -26.48 -12.35
CA ILE A 182 0.99 -25.79 -11.87
C ILE A 182 1.28 -24.37 -11.35
N GLU A 183 2.52 -24.08 -10.97
CA GLU A 183 2.95 -22.79 -10.42
C GLU A 183 3.60 -21.88 -11.47
N ARG A 184 3.59 -22.30 -12.73
CA ARG A 184 4.25 -21.59 -13.84
C ARG A 184 3.74 -20.15 -13.93
N GLY A 185 4.63 -19.18 -13.75
CA GLY A 185 4.32 -17.76 -13.89
C GLY A 185 3.56 -17.17 -12.70
N LEU A 186 3.36 -17.93 -11.62
CA LEU A 186 2.94 -17.41 -10.32
C LEU A 186 4.15 -16.88 -9.55
N LEU A 187 3.89 -16.06 -8.53
CA LEU A 187 4.90 -15.72 -7.53
C LEU A 187 5.31 -16.98 -6.76
N PRO A 188 6.58 -17.06 -6.33
CA PRO A 188 7.12 -18.19 -5.58
C PRO A 188 6.37 -18.47 -4.28
N PRO A 189 6.57 -19.68 -3.72
CA PRO A 189 5.99 -20.05 -2.44
C PRO A 189 6.40 -19.12 -1.30
N GLY A 190 5.44 -18.66 -0.53
CA GLY A 190 5.67 -17.96 0.74
C GLY A 190 4.37 -17.88 1.55
N PHE A 191 4.34 -17.03 2.58
CA PHE A 191 3.15 -16.91 3.43
C PHE A 191 1.95 -16.38 2.64
N LEU A 192 0.75 -16.83 2.99
CA LEU A 192 -0.48 -16.22 2.52
C LEU A 192 -0.77 -14.98 3.37
N GLU A 193 -1.11 -15.26 4.63
CA GLU A 193 -1.40 -14.29 5.69
C GLU A 193 -1.01 -14.93 7.04
N ASP A 194 -1.97 -15.18 7.93
CA ASP A 194 -1.80 -15.97 9.15
C ASP A 194 -1.46 -17.44 8.85
N ILE A 195 -1.77 -17.90 7.64
CA ILE A 195 -1.30 -19.18 7.11
C ILE A 195 0.15 -19.02 6.63
N LYS A 196 1.07 -19.59 7.41
CA LYS A 196 2.53 -19.49 7.22
C LYS A 196 3.12 -20.63 6.38
N ASP A 197 2.28 -21.51 5.83
CA ASP A 197 2.72 -22.49 4.84
C ASP A 197 3.28 -21.79 3.60
N TRP A 198 4.41 -22.27 3.09
CA TRP A 198 4.98 -21.75 1.84
C TRP A 198 4.33 -22.43 0.66
N ARG A 199 3.40 -21.73 0.00
CA ARG A 199 2.78 -22.18 -1.25
C ARG A 199 2.63 -21.03 -2.23
N SER A 200 2.47 -21.37 -3.50
CA SER A 200 2.11 -20.40 -4.54
C SER A 200 0.62 -20.12 -4.45
N TRP A 201 0.25 -19.14 -3.62
CA TRP A 201 -1.15 -18.83 -3.32
C TRP A 201 -1.81 -18.01 -4.42
N LEU A 202 -2.99 -18.42 -4.86
CA LEU A 202 -3.76 -17.67 -5.86
C LEU A 202 -4.10 -16.25 -5.35
N SER A 203 -4.49 -16.09 -4.08
CA SER A 203 -4.80 -14.80 -3.48
C SER A 203 -3.63 -13.81 -3.61
N THR A 204 -2.42 -14.21 -3.20
CA THR A 204 -1.20 -13.39 -3.33
C THR A 204 -0.95 -12.96 -4.77
N ASN A 205 -1.17 -13.88 -5.72
CA ASN A 205 -0.98 -13.60 -7.15
C ASN A 205 -2.01 -12.61 -7.70
N VAL A 206 -3.28 -12.78 -7.32
CA VAL A 206 -4.37 -11.87 -7.72
C VAL A 206 -4.11 -10.46 -7.22
N TYR A 207 -3.74 -10.28 -5.95
CA TYR A 207 -3.44 -8.95 -5.40
C TYR A 207 -2.15 -8.34 -5.99
N SER A 208 -1.15 -9.16 -6.29
CA SER A 208 0.07 -8.70 -6.96
C SER A 208 -0.20 -8.21 -8.38
N TRP A 209 -0.99 -8.97 -9.14
CA TRP A 209 -1.47 -8.55 -10.46
C TRP A 209 -2.30 -7.26 -10.37
N TRP A 210 -3.27 -7.21 -9.46
CA TRP A 210 -4.18 -6.08 -9.30
C TRP A 210 -3.43 -4.79 -8.98
N GLY A 211 -2.49 -4.84 -8.03
CA GLY A 211 -1.64 -3.71 -7.70
C GLY A 211 -0.74 -3.27 -8.83
N MET A 212 -0.05 -4.22 -9.47
CA MET A 212 0.79 -3.95 -10.63
C MET A 212 0.00 -3.30 -11.77
N HIS A 213 -1.18 -3.81 -12.06
CA HIS A 213 -2.06 -3.27 -13.10
C HIS A 213 -2.49 -1.84 -12.77
N ASN A 214 -2.93 -1.57 -11.54
CA ASN A 214 -3.37 -0.23 -11.13
C ASN A 214 -2.23 0.80 -11.20
N ALA A 215 -1.06 0.44 -10.65
CA ALA A 215 0.11 1.30 -10.67
C ALA A 215 0.59 1.57 -12.10
N ALA A 216 0.64 0.54 -12.96
CA ALA A 216 1.01 0.68 -14.37
C ALA A 216 0.01 1.56 -15.14
N ALA A 217 -1.29 1.43 -14.86
CA ALA A 217 -2.33 2.25 -15.44
C ALA A 217 -2.18 3.73 -15.03
N ALA A 218 -1.85 4.00 -13.76
CA ALA A 218 -1.57 5.35 -13.28
C ALA A 218 -0.34 5.96 -13.99
N LEU A 219 0.75 5.20 -14.12
CA LEU A 219 1.94 5.63 -14.86
C LEU A 219 1.62 5.94 -16.33
N ASP A 220 0.84 5.10 -17.01
CA ASP A 220 0.45 5.34 -18.41
C ASP A 220 -0.45 6.56 -18.56
N ALA A 221 -1.45 6.71 -17.69
CA ALA A 221 -2.35 7.86 -17.69
C ALA A 221 -1.62 9.19 -17.43
N ALA A 222 -0.55 9.18 -16.65
CA ALA A 222 0.32 10.34 -16.44
C ALA A 222 1.36 10.56 -17.55
N GLY A 223 1.38 9.71 -18.58
CA GLY A 223 2.31 9.81 -19.72
C GLY A 223 3.74 9.39 -19.38
N LEU A 224 3.94 8.55 -18.36
CA LEU A 224 5.27 8.12 -17.93
C LEU A 224 5.77 6.91 -18.74
N PRO A 225 7.07 6.84 -19.12
CA PRO A 225 7.57 5.92 -20.15
C PRO A 225 7.28 4.43 -19.90
N GLU A 226 7.31 4.00 -18.64
CA GLU A 226 7.19 2.58 -18.27
C GLU A 226 5.74 2.09 -18.21
N GLY A 227 4.74 2.98 -18.19
CA GLY A 227 3.33 2.62 -17.99
C GLY A 227 2.82 1.59 -19.00
N LYS A 228 2.97 1.87 -20.30
CA LYS A 228 2.53 0.95 -21.37
C LYS A 228 3.20 -0.41 -21.33
N ARG A 229 4.50 -0.46 -20.99
CA ARG A 229 5.24 -1.71 -20.90
C ARG A 229 4.73 -2.54 -19.73
N LEU A 230 4.61 -1.92 -18.55
CA LEU A 230 4.13 -2.60 -17.34
C LEU A 230 2.68 -3.06 -17.47
N LEU A 231 1.82 -2.33 -18.20
CA LEU A 231 0.46 -2.80 -18.51
C LEU A 231 0.46 -4.09 -19.33
N LYS A 232 1.39 -4.26 -20.28
CA LYS A 232 1.52 -5.51 -21.05
C LYS A 232 2.00 -6.66 -20.16
N GLU A 233 2.94 -6.41 -19.27
CA GLU A 233 3.42 -7.40 -18.30
C GLU A 233 2.31 -7.83 -17.32
N ALA A 234 1.51 -6.87 -16.84
CA ALA A 234 0.33 -7.15 -16.02
C ALA A 234 -0.73 -7.94 -16.80
N ALA A 235 -0.96 -7.62 -18.08
CA ALA A 235 -1.88 -8.38 -18.92
C ALA A 235 -1.41 -9.84 -19.14
N ALA A 236 -0.10 -10.07 -19.24
CA ALA A 236 0.48 -11.41 -19.31
C ALA A 236 0.48 -12.15 -17.95
N TYR A 237 0.12 -11.48 -16.86
CA TYR A 237 -0.01 -12.08 -15.53
C TYR A 237 -1.45 -12.50 -15.19
N ARG A 238 -2.43 -11.77 -15.73
CA ARG A 238 -3.85 -12.07 -15.54
C ARG A 238 -4.24 -13.47 -16.01
#